data_AF-A0A975ECM1-F1
#
_entry.id   AF-A0A975ECM1-F1
#
_cell.length_a   1.000
_cell.length_b   1.000
_cell.length_c   1.000
_cell.angle_alpha   90.00
_cell.angle_beta   90.00
_cell.angle_gamma   90.00
#
_symmetry.space_group_name_H-M   'P 1'
#
loop_
_entity.id
_entity.type
_entity.pdbx_description
1 polymer ?
#
loop_
_entity_poly.entity_id
_entity_poly.type
_entity_poly.pdbx_seq_one_letter_code
_entity_poly.pdbx_strand_id
1 'polypeptide(L)' 'MKSINAQVTDTNHRPRGEMRIQVDFDKTGPSLVEHDGQTYCYTYKAGTNRKTGLEVREMATIEDARLWITLDGTQVWED' A
#
# COMPACT_ATOMS: atom_id res chain seq x y z
N MET A 1 6.84 11.75 -5.43
CA MET A 1 5.52 11.09 -5.37
C MET A 1 4.75 11.21 -6.67
N LYS A 2 4.18 10.08 -7.10
CA LYS A 2 3.31 9.91 -8.25
C LYS A 2 1.88 9.64 -7.78
N SER A 3 0.91 10.22 -8.46
CA SER A 3 -0.49 9.92 -8.20
C SER A 3 -0.92 8.66 -8.96
N ILE A 4 -1.50 7.70 -8.24
CA ILE A 4 -1.92 6.40 -8.79
C ILE A 4 -3.36 6.12 -8.34
N ASN A 5 -4.13 5.52 -9.23
CA ASN A 5 -5.42 4.92 -8.88
C ASN A 5 -5.17 3.48 -8.43
N ALA A 6 -5.38 3.21 -7.14
CA ALA A 6 -5.18 1.91 -6.52
C ALA A 6 -6.52 1.27 -6.19
N GLN A 7 -6.63 -0.04 -6.36
CA GLN A 7 -7.75 -0.82 -5.83
C GLN A 7 -7.50 -1.07 -4.35
N VAL A 8 -8.38 -0.55 -3.49
CA VAL A 8 -8.23 -0.61 -2.03
C VAL A 8 -9.19 -1.64 -1.44
N THR A 9 -8.66 -2.49 -0.57
CA THR A 9 -9.43 -3.40 0.30
C THR A 9 -9.23 -2.96 1.75
N ASP A 10 -10.31 -2.83 2.50
CA ASP A 10 -10.26 -2.42 3.91
C ASP A 10 -9.80 -3.54 4.85
N THR A 11 -9.62 -3.19 6.13
CA THR A 11 -9.22 -4.10 7.22
C THR A 11 -10.24 -5.22 7.49
N ASN A 12 -11.48 -5.08 7.00
CA ASN A 12 -12.53 -6.09 7.07
C ASN A 12 -12.60 -6.95 5.79
N HIS A 13 -11.58 -6.86 4.93
CA HIS A 13 -11.49 -7.54 3.63
C HIS A 13 -12.59 -7.14 2.63
N ARG A 14 -13.16 -5.95 2.78
CA ARG A 14 -14.18 -5.42 1.86
C ARG A 14 -13.54 -4.49 0.84
N PRO A 15 -13.93 -4.59 -0.44
CA PRO A 15 -13.46 -3.66 -1.45
C PRO A 15 -13.99 -2.25 -1.15
N ARG A 16 -13.08 -1.29 -1.03
CA ARG A 16 -13.40 0.15 -1.04
C ARG A 16 -13.46 0.71 -2.45
N GLY A 17 -12.90 -0.02 -3.42
CA GLY A 17 -12.88 0.32 -4.83
C GLY A 17 -11.62 1.08 -5.23
N GLU A 18 -11.68 1.76 -6.37
CA GLU A 18 -10.58 2.57 -6.88
C GLU A 18 -10.45 3.87 -6.08
N MET A 19 -9.28 4.13 -5.53
CA MET A 19 -8.97 5.33 -4.79
C MET A 19 -7.67 5.96 -5.30
N ARG A 20 -7.62 7.28 -5.29
CA ARG A 20 -6.44 8.04 -5.71
C ARG A 20 -5.49 8.21 -4.53
N ILE A 21 -4.29 7.67 -4.65
CA ILE A 21 -3.22 7.77 -3.64
C ILE A 21 -2.00 8.50 -4.20
N GLN A 22 -1.10 8.95 -3.33
CA GLN A 22 0.25 9.39 -3.72
C GLN A 22 1.26 8.35 -3.27
N VAL A 23 2.21 8.02 -4.16
CA VAL A 23 3.24 7.02 -3.86
C VAL A 23 4.61 7.54 -4.29
N ASP A 24 5.59 7.49 -3.40
CA ASP A 24 7.00 7.58 -3.76
C ASP A 24 7.59 6.18 -3.89
N PHE A 25 8.44 5.99 -4.90
CA PHE A 25 9.07 4.71 -5.19
C PHE A 25 10.58 4.84 -5.00
N ASP A 26 11.17 3.85 -4.34
CA ASP A 26 12.60 3.60 -4.41
C ASP A 26 12.96 2.71 -5.61
N LYS A 27 14.18 2.17 -5.65
CA LYS A 27 14.66 1.31 -6.74
C LYS A 27 13.89 -0.01 -6.89
N THR A 28 13.12 -0.42 -5.88
CA THR A 28 12.46 -1.72 -5.80
C THR A 28 10.93 -1.58 -5.68
N GLY A 29 10.40 -0.55 -5.02
CA GLY A 29 8.96 -0.38 -4.85
C GLY A 29 8.56 0.82 -3.99
N PRO A 30 7.32 0.86 -3.49
CA PRO A 30 6.82 1.95 -2.66
C PRO A 30 7.67 2.17 -1.41
N SER A 31 8.20 3.38 -1.23
CA SER A 31 8.96 3.81 -0.06
C SER A 31 8.13 4.69 0.88
N LEU A 32 7.18 5.44 0.31
CA LEU A 32 6.25 6.34 1.00
C LEU A 32 4.88 6.30 0.31
N VAL A 33 3.79 6.24 1.07
CA VAL A 33 2.42 6.28 0.54
C VAL A 33 1.60 7.30 1.33
N GLU A 34 0.89 8.20 0.63
CA GLU A 34 -0.18 9.00 1.22
C GLU A 34 -1.54 8.46 0.77
N HIS A 35 -2.34 8.07 1.75
CA HIS A 35 -3.66 7.46 1.56
C HIS A 35 -4.57 7.89 2.72
N ASP A 36 -5.79 8.33 2.43
CA ASP A 36 -6.78 8.79 3.42
C ASP A 36 -6.25 9.77 4.47
N GLY A 37 -5.42 10.72 4.03
CA GLY A 37 -4.85 11.75 4.91
C GLY A 37 -3.76 11.25 5.86
N GLN A 38 -3.34 10.00 5.72
CA GLN A 38 -2.25 9.38 6.47
C GLN A 38 -1.03 9.15 5.58
N THR A 39 0.15 9.16 6.20
CA THR A 39 1.43 8.88 5.55
C THR A 39 2.01 7.58 6.08
N TYR A 40 2.23 6.62 5.19
CA TYR A 40 2.77 5.31 5.49
C TYR A 40 4.18 5.17 4.93
N CYS A 41 5.11 4.72 5.76
CA CYS A 41 6.51 4.48 5.40
C CYS A 41 6.78 2.98 5.26
N TYR A 42 7.67 2.62 4.34
CA TYR A 42 8.09 1.22 4.19
C TYR A 42 8.72 0.69 5.47
N THR A 43 8.24 -0.44 5.99
CA THR A 43 8.70 -1.03 7.26
C THR A 43 9.94 -1.90 7.09
N TYR A 44 10.55 -1.93 5.91
CA TYR A 44 11.60 -2.88 5.50
C TYR A 44 11.13 -4.34 5.37
N LYS A 45 9.81 -4.57 5.42
CA LYS A 45 9.21 -5.90 5.25
C LYS A 45 8.52 -6.03 3.91
N ALA A 46 9.01 -6.95 3.08
CA ALA A 46 8.39 -7.34 1.83
C ALA A 46 7.83 -8.77 1.92
N GLY A 47 6.92 -9.10 1.01
CA GLY A 47 6.33 -10.43 0.94
C GLY A 47 5.57 -10.68 -0.35
N THR A 48 4.82 -11.78 -0.37
CA THR A 48 3.96 -12.16 -1.47
C THR A 48 2.54 -12.32 -0.96
N ASN A 49 1.60 -11.61 -1.57
CA ASN A 49 0.18 -11.79 -1.28
C ASN A 49 -0.22 -13.22 -1.67
N ARG A 50 -0.71 -14.02 -0.71
CA ARG A 50 -1.01 -15.45 -0.92
C ARG A 50 -2.16 -15.71 -1.88
N LYS A 51 -3.09 -14.76 -2.02
CA LYS A 51 -4.28 -14.92 -2.88
C LYS A 51 -3.97 -14.57 -4.34
N THR A 52 -3.18 -13.52 -4.56
CA THR A 52 -2.90 -13.00 -5.91
C THR A 52 -1.54 -13.42 -6.45
N GLY A 53 -0.62 -13.86 -5.59
CA GLY A 53 0.78 -14.16 -5.94
C GLY A 53 1.64 -12.92 -6.17
N LEU A 54 1.11 -11.72 -5.91
CA LEU A 54 1.80 -10.46 -6.18
C LEU A 54 2.80 -10.11 -5.08
N GLU A 55 3.94 -9.54 -5.48
CA GLU A 55 4.92 -8.99 -4.55
C GLU A 55 4.40 -7.70 -3.92
N VAL A 56 4.55 -7.61 -2.60
CA VAL A 56 4.02 -6.52 -1.78
C VAL A 56 5.04 -6.03 -0.76
N ARG A 57 4.83 -4.81 -0.28
CA ARG A 57 5.52 -4.21 0.86
C ARG A 57 4.52 -3.88 1.96
N GLU A 58 4.94 -4.08 3.20
CA GLU A 58 4.24 -3.56 4.38
C GLU A 58 4.63 -2.09 4.57
N MET A 59 3.63 -1.26 4.81
CA MET A 59 3.77 0.16 5.07
C MET A 59 3.07 0.46 6.40
N ALA A 60 3.65 1.34 7.20
CA ALA A 60 3.06 1.74 8.49
C ALA A 60 3.13 3.24 8.70
N THR A 61 2.12 3.79 9.36
CA THR A 61 2.17 5.16 9.90
C THR A 61 2.97 5.20 11.20
N ILE A 62 3.19 6.41 11.73
CA ILE A 62 3.83 6.59 13.05
C ILE A 62 2.97 6.03 14.20
N GLU A 63 1.66 5.93 14.01
CA GLU A 63 0.71 5.37 14.98
C GLU A 63 0.47 3.87 14.75
N ASP A 64 1.27 3.23 13.89
CA ASP A 64 1.21 1.80 13.54
C ASP A 64 -0.10 1.36 12.86
N ALA A 65 -0.81 2.27 12.19
CA ALA A 65 -1.80 1.88 11.19
C ALA A 65 -1.08 1.31 9.97
N ARG A 66 -1.54 0.17 9.44
CA ARG A 66 -0.80 -0.57 8.42
C ARG A 66 -1.56 -0.73 7.13
N LEU A 67 -0.79 -0.91 6.07
CA LEU A 67 -1.28 -1.40 4.80
C LEU A 67 -0.20 -2.23 4.11
N TRP A 68 -0.64 -3.07 3.18
CA TRP A 68 0.20 -3.76 2.22
C TRP A 68 -0.08 -3.19 0.84
N ILE A 69 0.97 -2.98 0.05
CA ILE A 69 0.87 -2.40 -1.29
C ILE A 69 1.73 -3.17 -2.29
N THR A 70 1.25 -3.36 -3.52
CA THR A 70 2.04 -3.97 -4.59
C THR A 70 3.23 -3.12 -5.01
N LEU A 71 4.26 -3.73 -5.60
CA LEU A 71 5.46 -3.00 -6.03
C LEU A 71 5.20 -1.92 -7.10
N ASP A 72 4.09 -2.03 -7.84
CA ASP A 72 3.62 -1.03 -8.81
C ASP A 72 2.64 0.00 -8.22
N GLY A 73 2.23 -0.17 -6.96
CA GLY A 73 1.31 0.70 -6.24
C GLY A 73 -0.17 0.55 -6.60
N THR A 74 -0.56 -0.42 -7.44
CA THR A 74 -1.92 -0.51 -7.99
C THR A 74 -2.92 -1.26 -7.11
N GLN A 75 -2.47 -2.02 -6.11
CA GLN A 75 -3.34 -2.70 -5.15
C GLN A 75 -2.88 -2.42 -3.72
N VAL A 76 -3.85 -2.08 -2.87
CA VAL A 76 -3.65 -1.77 -1.44
C VAL A 76 -4.59 -2.62 -0.59
N TRP A 77 -4.06 -3.19 0.49
CA TRP A 77 -4.81 -3.88 1.53
C TRP A 77 -4.51 -3.20 2.86
N GLU A 78 -5.52 -2.58 3.46
CA GLU A 78 -5.41 -2.04 4.82
C GLU A 78 -5.34 -3.20 5.83
N ASP A 79 -4.54 -3.03 6.87
CA ASP A 79 -4.28 -4.03 7.93
C ASP A 79 -4.50 -3.40 9.32
#